data_AF-A0A2E6IWQ0-F1
#
_entry.id   AF-A0A2E6IWQ0-F1
#
_cell.length_a   1.000
_cell.length_b   1.000
_cell.length_c   1.000
_cell.angle_alpha   90.00
_cell.angle_beta   90.00
_cell.angle_gamma   90.00
#
_symmetry.space_group_name_H-M   'P 1'
#
loop_
_entity.id
_entity.type
_entity.pdbx_description
1 polymer ?
#
loop_
_entity_poly.entity_id
_entity_poly.type
_entity_poly.pdbx_seq_one_letter_code
_entity_poly.pdbx_strand_id
1 'polypeptide(L)'
;IVLAIFFVAIFYVLLSIQLGSGQYVTYGVLSILGLFILSYLAKDFHGACESLISANRTTLSNNAILRFSAITSLLVAAILFLGSLASFFMGEISDSIMFLFYALLLYMSAGTLFNPSLININVSSDSSSGEDFITIFSSGLKTFVYFERIISSLLILSGIIKMIEIIAGYEPFLLASPWALGFIAGGIGFPLVAYLIFTILWFANSLLLAILSLRRSN
;
A
#
# COMPACT_ATOMS: atom_id res chain seq x y z
N ILE A 1 9.59 11.96 3.96
CA ILE A 1 10.97 11.41 3.99
C ILE A 1 11.89 12.03 5.04
N VAL A 2 11.90 13.36 5.22
CA VAL A 2 12.78 14.04 6.19
C VAL A 2 12.68 13.43 7.60
N LEU A 3 11.45 13.19 8.05
CA LEU A 3 11.19 12.53 9.34
C LEU A 3 11.82 11.13 9.42
N ALA A 4 11.70 10.32 8.36
CA ALA A 4 12.26 8.98 8.32
C ALA A 4 13.80 9.01 8.38
N ILE A 5 14.43 9.93 7.66
CA ILE A 5 15.89 10.13 7.70
C ILE A 5 16.35 10.53 9.10
N PHE A 6 15.62 11.45 9.74
CA PHE A 6 15.91 11.86 11.12
C PHE A 6 15.85 10.68 12.09
N PHE A 7 14.80 9.86 12.02
CA PHE A 7 14.69 8.67 12.88
C PHE A 7 15.77 7.63 12.59
N VAL A 8 16.10 7.38 11.33
CA VAL A 8 17.20 6.47 10.94
C VAL A 8 18.53 6.97 11.50
N ALA A 9 18.80 8.28 11.41
CA ALA A 9 20.03 8.87 11.95
C ALA A 9 20.12 8.70 13.47
N ILE A 10 19.06 9.06 14.20
CA ILE A 10 19.01 8.90 15.67
C ILE A 10 19.15 7.44 16.07
N PHE A 11 18.45 6.55 15.38
CA PHE A 11 18.47 5.11 15.63
C PHE A 11 19.90 4.56 15.61
N TYR A 12 20.65 4.85 14.55
CA TYR A 12 22.02 4.36 14.41
C TYR A 12 23.02 5.04 15.35
N VAL A 13 22.83 6.32 15.67
CA VAL A 13 23.67 7.02 16.67
C VAL A 13 23.46 6.41 18.06
N LEU A 14 22.21 6.21 18.48
CA LEU A 14 21.90 5.60 19.78
C LEU A 14 22.44 4.18 19.88
N LEU A 15 22.33 3.39 18.81
CA LEU A 15 22.90 2.05 18.76
C LEU A 15 24.43 2.06 18.85
N SER A 16 25.09 3.01 18.20
CA SER A 16 26.54 3.14 18.30
C SER A 16 26.99 3.38 19.74
N ILE A 17 26.24 4.21 20.48
CA ILE A 17 26.49 4.49 21.90
C ILE A 17 26.22 3.25 22.76
N GLN A 18 25.07 2.60 22.58
CA GLN A 18 24.67 1.44 23.37
C GLN A 18 25.58 0.22 23.17
N LEU A 19 26.05 -0.02 21.94
CA LEU A 19 26.87 -1.17 21.57
C LEU A 19 28.37 -0.86 21.53
N GLY A 20 28.77 0.40 21.77
CA GLY A 20 30.16 0.82 21.81
C GLY A 20 30.92 0.64 20.49
N SER A 21 30.23 0.63 19.35
CA SER A 21 30.83 0.38 18.04
C SER A 21 30.51 1.49 17.04
N GLY A 22 31.55 2.12 16.50
CA GLY A 22 31.42 3.15 15.46
C GLY A 22 30.89 2.63 14.13
N GLN A 23 30.88 1.31 13.90
CA GLN A 23 30.36 0.71 12.66
C GLN A 23 28.88 1.05 12.42
N TYR A 24 28.10 1.19 13.49
CA TYR A 24 26.69 1.55 13.40
C TYR A 24 26.48 2.97 12.84
N VAL A 25 27.42 3.90 13.08
CA VAL A 25 27.38 5.23 12.45
C VAL A 25 27.59 5.10 10.95
N THR A 26 28.55 4.27 10.51
CA THR A 26 28.78 3.99 9.09
C THR A 26 27.53 3.39 8.43
N TYR A 27 26.87 2.43 9.09
CA TYR A 27 25.60 1.87 8.59
C TYR A 27 24.51 2.94 8.48
N GLY A 28 24.38 3.82 9.47
CA GLY A 28 23.45 4.95 9.41
C GLY A 28 23.68 5.87 8.22
N VAL A 29 24.94 6.24 7.95
CA VAL A 29 25.29 7.06 6.77
C VAL A 29 24.92 6.34 5.47
N LEU A 30 25.26 5.05 5.34
CA LEU A 30 24.93 4.26 4.15
C LEU A 30 23.41 4.11 3.97
N SER A 31 22.65 3.86 5.04
CA SER A 31 21.20 3.78 5.00
C SER A 31 20.58 5.10 4.54
N ILE A 32 21.04 6.23 5.07
CA ILE A 32 20.54 7.56 4.65
C ILE A 32 20.80 7.80 3.16
N LEU A 33 22.01 7.49 2.67
CA LEU A 33 22.33 7.59 1.24
C LEU A 33 21.42 6.70 0.39
N GLY A 34 21.20 5.45 0.82
CA GLY A 34 20.29 4.52 0.15
C GLY A 34 18.85 5.03 0.11
N LEU A 35 18.35 5.61 1.20
CA LEU A 35 17.01 6.21 1.25
C LEU A 35 16.89 7.43 0.35
N PHE A 36 17.94 8.25 0.21
CA PHE A 36 17.95 9.36 -0.75
C PHE A 36 17.87 8.87 -2.19
N ILE A 37 18.67 7.85 -2.56
CA ILE A 37 18.63 7.25 -3.89
C ILE A 37 17.23 6.70 -4.16
N LEU A 38 16.67 5.93 -3.23
CA LEU A 38 15.34 5.35 -3.38
C LEU A 38 14.26 6.43 -3.51
N SER A 39 14.36 7.50 -2.73
CA SER A 39 13.44 8.63 -2.83
C SER A 39 13.53 9.37 -4.15
N TYR A 40 14.74 9.53 -4.68
CA TYR A 40 14.95 10.13 -5.99
C TYR A 40 14.26 9.29 -7.06
N LEU A 41 14.43 7.96 -7.02
CA LEU A 41 13.77 7.04 -7.93
C LEU A 41 12.25 7.08 -7.78
N ALA A 42 11.71 7.12 -6.57
CA ALA A 42 10.27 7.08 -6.31
C ALA A 42 9.54 8.39 -6.64
N LYS A 43 10.26 9.52 -6.71
CA LYS A 43 9.68 10.86 -6.85
C LYS A 43 8.69 10.98 -8.00
N ASP A 44 9.06 10.47 -9.17
CA ASP A 44 8.26 10.60 -10.39
C ASP A 44 7.13 9.56 -10.46
N PHE A 45 7.21 8.49 -9.67
CA PHE A 45 6.23 7.41 -9.69
C PHE A 45 4.90 7.77 -9.01
N HIS A 46 4.88 8.76 -8.11
CA HIS A 46 3.63 9.30 -7.59
C HIS A 46 2.72 9.85 -8.71
N GLY A 47 3.29 10.68 -9.60
CA GLY A 47 2.56 11.19 -10.76
C GLY A 47 2.30 10.12 -11.83
N ALA A 48 3.21 9.15 -11.97
CA ALA A 48 3.02 8.02 -12.88
C ALA A 48 1.84 7.14 -12.46
N CYS A 49 1.66 6.88 -11.16
CA CYS A 49 0.52 6.14 -10.61
C CYS A 49 -0.82 6.81 -10.92
N GLU A 50 -0.92 8.13 -10.71
CA GLU A 50 -2.12 8.92 -11.06
C GLU A 50 -2.41 8.85 -12.57
N SER A 51 -1.37 9.05 -13.39
CA SER A 51 -1.46 8.97 -14.85
C SER A 51 -1.93 7.60 -15.30
N LEU A 52 -1.43 6.54 -14.66
CA LEU A 52 -1.74 5.15 -14.99
C LEU A 52 -3.19 4.78 -14.62
N ILE A 53 -3.77 5.32 -13.55
CA ILE A 53 -5.21 5.18 -13.30
C ILE A 53 -6.01 5.94 -14.37
N SER A 54 -5.62 7.17 -14.68
CA SER A 54 -6.35 8.03 -15.63
C SER A 54 -6.34 7.50 -17.07
N ALA A 55 -5.26 6.83 -17.48
CA ALA A 55 -5.11 6.25 -18.82
C ALA A 55 -5.92 4.95 -18.99
N ASN A 56 -6.16 4.22 -17.91
CA ASN A 56 -6.77 2.88 -17.96
C ASN A 56 -8.23 2.90 -17.55
N ARG A 57 -9.09 3.47 -18.42
CA ARG A 57 -10.53 3.48 -18.19
C ARG A 57 -11.11 2.07 -18.35
N THR A 58 -11.97 1.67 -17.42
CA THR A 58 -12.75 0.43 -17.54
C THR A 58 -14.24 0.69 -17.40
N THR A 59 -15.06 -0.20 -17.94
CA THR A 59 -16.52 -0.06 -17.94
C THR A 59 -17.19 -1.14 -17.11
N LEU A 60 -18.33 -0.80 -16.51
CA LEU A 60 -19.17 -1.72 -15.77
C LEU A 60 -20.64 -1.52 -16.17
N SER A 61 -21.37 -2.60 -16.40
CA SER A 61 -22.79 -2.55 -16.78
C SER A 61 -23.68 -2.02 -15.67
N ASN A 62 -23.39 -2.42 -14.42
CA ASN A 62 -24.25 -2.15 -13.28
C ASN A 62 -23.45 -1.76 -12.03
N ASN A 63 -23.68 -0.54 -11.55
CA ASN A 63 -23.08 -0.02 -10.32
C ASN A 63 -23.41 -0.85 -9.06
N ALA A 64 -24.51 -1.61 -9.07
CA ALA A 64 -24.89 -2.46 -7.95
C ALA A 64 -23.81 -3.47 -7.58
N ILE A 65 -23.01 -3.93 -8.57
CA ILE A 65 -21.90 -4.86 -8.34
C ILE A 65 -20.84 -4.22 -7.42
N LEU A 66 -20.40 -3.00 -7.73
CA LEU A 66 -19.40 -2.31 -6.91
C LEU A 66 -19.96 -1.91 -5.56
N ARG A 67 -21.23 -1.46 -5.51
CA ARG A 67 -21.90 -1.14 -4.24
C ARG A 67 -21.99 -2.36 -3.32
N PHE A 68 -22.29 -3.54 -3.88
CA PHE A 68 -22.29 -4.77 -3.11
C PHE A 68 -20.89 -5.08 -2.56
N SER A 69 -19.85 -5.05 -3.40
CA SER A 69 -18.47 -5.24 -2.96
C SER A 69 -18.01 -4.20 -1.92
N ALA A 70 -18.46 -2.96 -2.04
CA ALA A 70 -18.17 -1.88 -1.09
C ALA A 70 -18.82 -2.16 0.27
N ILE A 71 -20.10 -2.53 0.29
CA ILE A 71 -20.83 -2.88 1.52
C ILE A 71 -20.19 -4.09 2.20
N THR A 72 -19.87 -5.15 1.43
CA THR A 72 -19.17 -6.32 1.98
C THR A 72 -17.83 -5.93 2.58
N SER A 73 -17.05 -5.10 1.89
CA SER A 73 -15.77 -4.61 2.39
C SER A 73 -15.92 -3.81 3.69
N LEU A 74 -16.96 -2.98 3.80
CA LEU A 74 -17.29 -2.21 5.00
C LEU A 74 -17.68 -3.11 6.18
N LEU A 75 -18.49 -4.14 5.93
CA LEU A 75 -18.90 -5.10 6.95
C LEU A 75 -17.70 -5.90 7.47
N VAL A 76 -16.84 -6.39 6.58
CA VAL A 76 -15.61 -7.09 6.97
C VAL A 76 -14.66 -6.14 7.70
N ALA A 77 -14.52 -4.89 7.27
CA ALA A 77 -13.73 -3.87 7.98
C ALA A 77 -14.25 -3.65 9.40
N ALA A 78 -15.57 -3.58 9.60
CA ALA A 78 -16.18 -3.43 10.92
C ALA A 78 -15.90 -4.66 11.81
N ILE A 79 -16.00 -5.88 11.26
CA ILE A 79 -15.67 -7.12 11.99
C ILE A 79 -14.20 -7.12 12.42
N LEU A 80 -13.27 -6.76 11.51
CA LEU A 80 -11.85 -6.69 11.84
C LEU A 80 -11.54 -5.59 12.85
N PHE A 81 -12.24 -4.46 12.79
CA PHE A 81 -12.12 -3.42 13.81
C PHE A 81 -12.56 -3.91 15.20
N LEU A 82 -13.67 -4.64 15.28
CA LEU A 82 -14.10 -5.28 16.53
C LEU A 82 -13.11 -6.35 17.00
N GLY A 83 -12.55 -7.14 16.08
CA GLY A 83 -11.47 -8.09 16.36
C GLY A 83 -10.23 -7.40 16.92
N SER A 84 -9.86 -6.24 16.36
CA SER A 84 -8.76 -5.41 16.85
C SER A 84 -8.96 -4.97 18.30
N LEU A 85 -10.17 -4.51 18.65
CA LEU A 85 -10.50 -4.14 20.02
C LEU A 85 -10.47 -5.35 20.96
N ALA A 86 -11.01 -6.49 20.53
CA ALA A 86 -10.99 -7.71 21.34
C ALA A 86 -9.56 -8.16 21.66
N SER A 87 -8.68 -8.26 20.65
CA SER A 87 -7.26 -8.59 20.84
C SER A 87 -6.54 -7.58 21.73
N PHE A 88 -6.86 -6.28 21.60
CA PHE A 88 -6.30 -5.24 22.49
C PHE A 88 -6.62 -5.52 23.96
N PHE A 89 -7.88 -5.81 24.28
CA PHE A 89 -8.30 -6.11 25.66
C PHE A 89 -7.75 -7.44 26.19
N MET A 90 -7.38 -8.37 25.31
CA MET A 90 -6.71 -9.62 25.66
C MET A 90 -5.19 -9.47 25.84
N GLY A 91 -4.63 -8.29 25.56
CA GLY A 91 -3.19 -8.02 25.62
C GLY A 91 -2.42 -8.46 24.36
N GLU A 92 -3.12 -8.89 23.32
CA GLU A 92 -2.54 -9.30 22.02
C GLU A 92 -2.35 -8.08 21.11
N ILE A 93 -1.39 -7.22 21.47
CA ILE A 93 -1.16 -5.93 20.79
C ILE A 93 -0.82 -6.11 19.31
N SER A 94 0.00 -7.12 18.97
CA SER A 94 0.39 -7.39 17.57
C SER A 94 -0.81 -7.70 16.70
N ASP A 95 -1.69 -8.59 17.17
CA ASP A 95 -2.89 -8.99 16.43
C ASP A 95 -3.90 -7.84 16.35
N SER A 96 -4.02 -7.05 17.42
CA SER A 96 -4.82 -5.84 17.43
C SER A 96 -4.41 -4.86 16.33
N ILE A 97 -3.11 -4.57 16.21
CA ILE A 97 -2.57 -3.67 15.18
C ILE A 97 -2.79 -4.24 13.78
N MET A 98 -2.56 -5.54 13.60
CA MET A 98 -2.75 -6.20 12.31
C MET A 98 -4.22 -6.13 11.85
N PHE A 99 -5.17 -6.43 12.73
CA PHE A 99 -6.59 -6.33 12.41
C PHE A 99 -7.02 -4.89 12.12
N LEU A 100 -6.49 -3.90 12.86
CA LEU A 100 -6.77 -2.49 12.59
C LEU A 100 -6.26 -2.08 11.21
N PHE A 101 -5.07 -2.54 10.82
CA PHE A 101 -4.50 -2.26 9.51
C PHE A 101 -5.35 -2.85 8.38
N TYR A 102 -5.79 -4.11 8.50
CA TYR A 102 -6.68 -4.71 7.51
C TYR A 102 -8.06 -4.03 7.45
N ALA A 103 -8.60 -3.63 8.60
CA ALA A 103 -9.84 -2.86 8.67
C ALA A 103 -9.71 -1.53 7.91
N LEU A 104 -8.59 -0.82 8.08
CA LEU A 104 -8.32 0.43 7.37
C LEU A 104 -8.21 0.23 5.86
N LEU A 105 -7.47 -0.80 5.41
CA LEU A 105 -7.35 -1.11 3.98
C LEU A 105 -8.70 -1.42 3.32
N LEU A 106 -9.53 -2.24 3.98
CA LEU A 106 -10.87 -2.57 3.47
C LEU A 106 -11.81 -1.36 3.49
N TYR A 107 -11.73 -0.52 4.53
CA TYR A 107 -12.49 0.73 4.60
C TYR A 107 -12.13 1.68 3.45
N MET A 108 -10.84 1.87 3.18
CA MET A 108 -10.37 2.67 2.06
C MET A 108 -10.84 2.11 0.71
N SER A 109 -10.75 0.78 0.54
CA SER A 109 -11.24 0.09 -0.65
C SER A 109 -12.75 0.26 -0.85
N ALA A 110 -13.55 0.17 0.21
CA ALA A 110 -14.98 0.45 0.13
C ALA A 110 -15.24 1.89 -0.39
N GLY A 111 -14.42 2.86 0.02
CA GLY A 111 -14.51 4.25 -0.45
C GLY A 111 -14.37 4.41 -1.96
N THR A 112 -13.39 3.74 -2.59
CA THR A 112 -13.22 3.78 -4.06
C THR A 112 -14.30 3.00 -4.79
N LEU A 113 -14.83 1.94 -4.20
CA LEU A 113 -15.93 1.16 -4.77
C LEU A 113 -17.29 1.89 -4.70
N PHE A 114 -17.53 2.71 -3.68
CA PHE A 114 -18.69 3.62 -3.67
C PHE A 114 -18.55 4.78 -4.65
N ASN A 115 -17.31 5.17 -4.98
CA ASN A 115 -16.98 6.29 -5.86
C ASN A 115 -16.08 5.83 -7.02
N PRO A 116 -16.60 5.00 -7.95
CA PRO A 116 -15.81 4.36 -9.01
C PRO A 116 -15.04 5.32 -9.92
N SER A 117 -15.48 6.58 -10.03
CA SER A 117 -14.81 7.62 -10.79
C SER A 117 -13.40 7.92 -10.27
N LEU A 118 -13.13 7.73 -8.97
CA LEU A 118 -11.80 7.92 -8.37
C LEU A 118 -10.76 6.97 -8.96
N ILE A 119 -11.20 5.79 -9.40
CA ILE A 119 -10.37 4.77 -10.01
C ILE A 119 -10.71 4.57 -11.50
N ASN A 120 -11.25 5.61 -12.14
CA ASN A 120 -11.52 5.64 -13.58
C ASN A 120 -12.36 4.44 -14.08
N ILE A 121 -13.39 4.07 -13.31
CA ILE A 121 -14.41 3.12 -13.71
C ILE A 121 -15.66 3.89 -14.13
N ASN A 122 -16.16 3.61 -15.33
CA ASN A 122 -17.38 4.22 -15.85
C ASN A 122 -18.53 3.22 -15.88
N VAL A 123 -19.71 3.65 -15.46
CA VAL A 123 -20.92 2.82 -15.53
C VAL A 123 -21.59 3.06 -16.88
N SER A 124 -21.76 2.01 -17.68
CA SER A 124 -22.34 2.08 -19.03
C SER A 124 -23.12 0.81 -19.33
N SER A 125 -24.36 0.96 -19.83
CA SER A 125 -25.23 -0.15 -20.24
C SER A 125 -24.65 -1.01 -21.36
N ASP A 126 -23.67 -0.49 -22.10
CA ASP A 126 -23.07 -1.17 -23.26
C ASP A 126 -21.92 -2.10 -22.85
N SER A 127 -21.55 -2.11 -21.56
CA SER A 127 -20.52 -2.98 -21.00
C SER A 127 -20.95 -4.44 -21.07
N SER A 128 -20.08 -5.28 -21.62
CA SER A 128 -20.28 -6.73 -21.67
C SER A 128 -19.94 -7.38 -20.33
N SER A 129 -20.49 -8.58 -20.07
CA SER A 129 -20.15 -9.33 -18.85
C SER A 129 -18.64 -9.66 -18.74
N GLY A 130 -17.92 -9.74 -19.87
CA GLY A 130 -16.46 -9.91 -19.87
C GLY A 130 -15.73 -8.64 -19.41
N GLU A 131 -16.16 -7.47 -19.87
CA GLU A 131 -15.64 -6.18 -19.41
C GLU A 131 -15.96 -5.97 -17.92
N ASP A 132 -17.15 -6.36 -17.48
CA ASP A 132 -17.52 -6.30 -16.07
C ASP A 132 -16.59 -7.15 -15.20
N PHE A 133 -16.27 -8.37 -15.63
CA PHE A 133 -15.33 -9.25 -14.93
C PHE A 133 -13.94 -8.63 -14.81
N ILE A 134 -13.42 -8.08 -15.92
CA ILE A 134 -12.11 -7.40 -15.94
C ILE A 134 -12.12 -6.17 -15.04
N THR A 135 -13.22 -5.41 -15.01
CA THR A 135 -13.39 -4.26 -14.13
C THR A 135 -13.39 -4.66 -12.66
N ILE A 136 -14.10 -5.73 -12.28
CA ILE A 136 -14.10 -6.23 -10.91
C ILE A 136 -12.69 -6.64 -10.49
N PHE A 137 -12.01 -7.46 -11.31
CA PHE A 137 -10.66 -7.93 -11.02
C PHE A 137 -9.66 -6.77 -10.90
N SER A 138 -9.73 -5.80 -11.81
CA SER A 138 -8.82 -4.66 -11.82
C SER A 138 -9.14 -3.58 -10.78
N SER A 139 -10.35 -3.54 -10.24
CA SER A 139 -10.76 -2.54 -9.24
C SER A 139 -9.86 -2.55 -8.00
N GLY A 140 -9.45 -3.74 -7.54
CA GLY A 140 -8.51 -3.91 -6.44
C GLY A 140 -7.12 -3.33 -6.75
N LEU A 141 -6.58 -3.61 -7.93
CA LEU A 141 -5.30 -3.07 -8.37
C LEU A 141 -5.32 -1.55 -8.50
N LYS A 142 -6.38 -1.01 -9.09
CA LYS A 142 -6.53 0.45 -9.22
C LYS A 142 -6.69 1.13 -7.87
N THR A 143 -7.42 0.51 -6.93
CA THR A 143 -7.57 1.00 -5.56
C THR A 143 -6.23 1.00 -4.82
N PHE A 144 -5.43 -0.06 -4.98
CA PHE A 144 -4.09 -0.17 -4.42
C PHE A 144 -3.16 0.94 -4.93
N VAL A 145 -3.19 1.23 -6.24
CA VAL A 145 -2.43 2.35 -6.82
C VAL A 145 -2.98 3.70 -6.38
N TYR A 146 -4.30 3.86 -6.27
CA TYR A 146 -4.95 5.12 -5.86
C TYR A 146 -4.52 5.54 -4.45
N PHE A 147 -4.41 4.58 -3.54
CA PHE A 147 -4.00 4.83 -2.16
C PHE A 147 -2.48 4.74 -1.93
N GLU A 148 -1.66 4.76 -2.98
CA GLU A 148 -0.21 4.55 -2.85
C GLU A 148 0.43 5.51 -1.84
N ARG A 149 0.01 6.78 -1.82
CA ARG A 149 0.57 7.78 -0.89
C ARG A 149 0.22 7.48 0.55
N ILE A 150 -1.01 6.99 0.79
CA ILE A 150 -1.46 6.63 2.13
C ILE A 150 -0.71 5.38 2.59
N ILE A 151 -0.62 4.35 1.75
CA ILE A 151 0.09 3.11 2.08
C ILE A 151 1.59 3.38 2.31
N SER A 152 2.22 4.19 1.45
CA SER A 152 3.59 4.68 1.61
C SER A 152 3.79 5.31 2.99
N SER A 153 2.88 6.21 3.38
CA SER A 153 2.93 6.90 4.67
C SER A 153 2.76 5.94 5.85
N LEU A 154 1.83 4.99 5.75
CA LEU A 154 1.60 3.97 6.78
C LEU A 154 2.82 3.07 6.97
N LEU A 155 3.45 2.63 5.88
CA LEU A 155 4.68 1.82 5.93
C LEU A 155 5.83 2.58 6.61
N ILE A 156 6.02 3.86 6.26
CA ILE A 156 7.04 4.71 6.91
C ILE A 156 6.76 4.83 8.42
N LEU A 157 5.50 5.07 8.80
CA LEU A 157 5.11 5.16 10.21
C LEU A 157 5.34 3.84 10.96
N SER A 158 4.97 2.71 10.37
CA SER A 158 5.23 1.38 10.95
C SER A 158 6.72 1.13 11.17
N GLY A 159 7.57 1.53 10.22
CA GLY A 159 9.02 1.43 10.36
C GLY A 159 9.57 2.31 11.49
N ILE A 160 9.06 3.54 11.64
CA ILE A 160 9.42 4.43 12.75
C ILE A 160 9.00 3.83 14.10
N ILE A 161 7.77 3.31 14.22
CA ILE A 161 7.29 2.65 15.45
C ILE A 161 8.20 1.47 15.81
N LYS A 162 8.56 0.63 14.84
CA LYS A 162 9.47 -0.49 15.06
C LYS A 162 10.87 -0.05 15.51
N MET A 163 11.39 1.08 15.00
CA MET A 163 12.65 1.64 15.52
C MET A 163 12.54 2.05 16.99
N ILE A 164 11.42 2.65 17.39
CA ILE A 164 11.17 3.05 18.78
C ILE A 164 11.11 1.82 19.69
N GLU A 165 10.40 0.76 19.28
CA GLU A 165 10.32 -0.50 20.03
C GLU A 165 11.70 -1.13 20.27
N ILE A 166 12.57 -1.11 19.24
CA ILE A 166 13.96 -1.59 19.35
C ILE A 166 14.76 -0.73 20.32
N ILE A 167 14.69 0.61 20.21
CA ILE A 167 15.42 1.52 21.12
C ILE A 167 14.96 1.34 22.57
N ALA A 168 13.66 1.11 22.78
CA ALA A 168 13.07 0.89 24.09
C ALA A 168 13.36 -0.51 24.68
N GLY A 169 13.99 -1.40 23.91
CA GLY A 169 14.35 -2.74 24.35
C GLY A 169 13.20 -3.77 24.33
N TYR A 170 12.09 -3.46 23.65
CA TYR A 170 10.97 -4.41 23.49
C TYR A 170 11.25 -5.49 22.44
N GLU A 171 12.16 -5.21 21.49
CA GLU A 171 12.47 -6.08 20.35
C GLU A 171 13.98 -6.26 20.18
N PRO A 172 14.47 -7.47 19.83
CA PRO A 172 15.89 -7.73 19.64
C PRO A 172 16.41 -7.04 18.38
N PHE A 173 17.44 -6.20 18.53
CA PHE A 173 18.03 -5.38 17.47
C PHE A 173 18.36 -6.15 16.18
N LEU A 174 19.13 -7.25 16.27
CA LEU A 174 19.61 -7.97 15.09
C LEU A 174 18.48 -8.56 14.23
N LEU A 175 17.38 -8.95 14.87
CA LEU A 175 16.25 -9.57 14.17
C LEU A 175 15.23 -8.53 13.70
N ALA A 176 15.01 -7.47 14.48
CA ALA A 176 13.96 -6.49 14.22
C ALA A 176 14.43 -5.29 13.37
N SER A 177 15.72 -4.93 13.39
CA SER A 177 16.22 -3.76 12.64
C SER A 177 16.07 -3.85 11.12
N PRO A 178 16.24 -5.02 10.46
CA PRO A 178 15.98 -5.13 9.02
C PRO A 178 14.51 -4.86 8.68
N TRP A 179 13.57 -5.25 9.54
CA TRP A 179 12.15 -4.98 9.35
C TRP A 179 11.84 -3.48 9.46
N ALA A 180 12.38 -2.80 10.47
CA ALA A 180 12.17 -1.36 10.66
C ALA A 180 12.66 -0.56 9.44
N LEU A 181 13.87 -0.86 8.94
CA LEU A 181 14.42 -0.25 7.74
C LEU A 181 13.66 -0.67 6.48
N GLY A 182 13.26 -1.95 6.40
CA GLY A 182 12.47 -2.49 5.30
C GLY A 182 11.12 -1.80 5.15
N PHE A 183 10.44 -1.50 6.25
CA PHE A 183 9.20 -0.72 6.25
C PHE A 183 9.41 0.73 5.78
N ILE A 184 10.47 1.40 6.27
CA ILE A 184 10.80 2.77 5.82
C ILE A 184 11.16 2.79 4.33
N ALA A 185 12.06 1.92 3.89
CA ALA A 185 12.47 1.81 2.50
C ALA A 185 11.29 1.39 1.61
N GLY A 186 10.53 0.38 2.04
CA GLY A 186 9.33 -0.09 1.36
C GLY A 186 8.28 1.01 1.21
N GLY A 187 8.08 1.84 2.24
CA GLY A 187 7.19 2.99 2.16
C GLY A 187 7.69 4.05 1.18
N ILE A 188 8.97 4.41 1.22
CA ILE A 188 9.56 5.38 0.27
C ILE A 188 9.51 4.86 -1.17
N GLY A 189 9.85 3.58 -1.37
CA GLY A 189 9.83 2.91 -2.67
C GLY A 189 8.46 2.41 -3.11
N PHE A 190 7.43 2.57 -2.28
CA PHE A 190 6.09 2.04 -2.55
C PHE A 190 5.49 2.50 -3.89
N PRO A 191 5.59 3.78 -4.30
CA PRO A 191 5.00 4.23 -5.56
C PRO A 191 5.58 3.50 -6.77
N LEU A 192 6.90 3.27 -6.76
CA LEU A 192 7.60 2.49 -7.78
C LEU A 192 7.09 1.04 -7.80
N VAL A 193 6.99 0.40 -6.64
CA VAL A 193 6.50 -0.99 -6.53
C VAL A 193 5.06 -1.08 -7.01
N ALA A 194 4.19 -0.16 -6.60
CA ALA A 194 2.79 -0.12 -6.99
C ALA A 194 2.63 0.04 -8.52
N TYR A 195 3.41 0.93 -9.11
CA TYR A 195 3.45 1.13 -10.55
C TYR A 195 3.87 -0.15 -11.30
N LEU A 196 4.94 -0.82 -10.84
CA LEU A 196 5.44 -2.04 -11.49
C LEU A 196 4.43 -3.19 -11.37
N ILE A 197 3.87 -3.42 -10.18
CA ILE A 197 2.84 -4.44 -9.95
C ILE A 197 1.65 -4.19 -10.87
N PHE A 198 1.17 -2.94 -10.94
CA PHE A 198 0.06 -2.60 -11.82
C PHE A 198 0.42 -2.88 -13.26
N THR A 199 1.57 -2.39 -13.75
CA THR A 199 1.97 -2.56 -15.15
C THR A 199 2.03 -4.03 -15.58
N ILE A 200 2.60 -4.89 -14.72
CA ILE A 200 2.74 -6.33 -14.98
C ILE A 200 1.36 -7.01 -15.00
N LEU A 201 0.53 -6.77 -13.99
CA LEU A 201 -0.77 -7.44 -13.89
C LEU A 201 -1.79 -6.88 -14.88
N TRP A 202 -1.68 -5.59 -15.22
CA TRP A 202 -2.54 -4.93 -16.17
C TRP A 202 -2.31 -5.39 -17.61
N PHE A 203 -1.11 -5.87 -17.93
CA PHE A 203 -0.83 -6.50 -19.23
C PHE A 203 -1.84 -7.62 -19.53
N ALA A 204 -2.13 -8.48 -18.54
CA ALA A 204 -3.12 -9.55 -18.70
C ALA A 204 -4.54 -9.00 -18.94
N ASN A 205 -4.94 -7.95 -18.21
CA ASN A 205 -6.24 -7.31 -18.40
C ASN A 205 -6.36 -6.66 -19.78
N SER A 206 -5.29 -6.01 -20.25
CA SER A 206 -5.24 -5.38 -21.58
C SER A 206 -5.38 -6.41 -22.69
N LEU A 207 -4.73 -7.57 -22.56
CA LEU A 207 -4.87 -8.67 -23.51
C LEU A 207 -6.31 -9.18 -23.58
N LEU A 208 -6.97 -9.38 -22.44
CA LEU A 208 -8.35 -9.83 -22.37
C LEU A 208 -9.32 -8.80 -22.98
N LEU A 209 -9.12 -7.51 -22.70
CA LEU A 209 -9.90 -6.43 -23.31
C LEU A 209 -9.72 -6.39 -24.83
N ALA A 210 -8.49 -6.57 -25.33
CA ALA A 210 -8.22 -6.62 -26.76
C ALA A 210 -8.95 -7.79 -27.44
N ILE A 211 -8.95 -8.98 -26.83
CA ILE A 211 -9.70 -10.15 -27.35
C ILE A 211 -11.20 -9.86 -27.40
N LEU A 212 -11.76 -9.26 -26.35
CA LEU A 212 -13.19 -8.90 -26.32
C LEU A 212 -13.54 -7.86 -27.40
N SER A 213 -12.62 -6.93 -27.70
CA SER A 213 -12.84 -5.91 -28.72
C SER A 213 -12.97 -6.47 -30.15
N LEU A 214 -12.30 -7.59 -30.46
CA LEU A 214 -12.42 -8.27 -31.76
C LEU A 214 -13.85 -8.74 -32.06
N ARG A 215 -14.62 -9.07 -31.01
CA ARG A 215 -16.03 -9.45 -31.16
C ARG A 215 -16.93 -8.26 -31.49
N ARG A 216 -16.55 -7.03 -31.10
CA ARG A 216 -17.33 -5.82 -31.38
C ARG A 216 -17.08 -5.26 -32.79
N SER A 217 -15.95 -5.58 -33.43
CA SER A 217 -15.65 -5.10 -34.79
C SER A 217 -16.22 -5.97 -35.91
N ASN A 218 -16.81 -7.12 -35.54
CA ASN A 218 -17.51 -8.05 -36.44
C ASN A 218 -19.01 -8.01 -36.16
#